data_AF-A0A5Q0TNI4-F1
#
_entry.id   AF-A0A5Q0TNI4-F1
#
_cell.length_a   1.000
_cell.length_b   1.000
_cell.length_c   1.000
_cell.angle_alpha   90.00
_cell.angle_beta   90.00
_cell.angle_gamma   90.00
#
_symmetry.space_group_name_H-M   'P 1'
#
loop_
_entity.id
_entity.type
_entity.pdbx_description
1 polymer ?
#
loop_
_entity_poly.entity_id
_entity_poly.type
_entity_poly.pdbx_seq_one_letter_code
_entity_poly.pdbx_strand_id
1 'polypeptide(L)' 'MASEMDLIRVLQNRAKVWTPTELCNALDVHVIELVRLMDKARKQGVEVCVVNGERTGNSGKIFLGGEHV' A
#
# COMPACT_ATOMS: atom_id res chain seq x y z
N MET A 1 14.74 -5.04 -5.96
CA MET A 1 13.71 -5.92 -5.37
C MET A 1 13.10 -5.16 -4.20
N ALA A 2 11.95 -4.51 -4.41
CA ALA A 2 11.26 -3.88 -3.31
C ALA A 2 10.69 -4.97 -2.38
N SER A 3 10.90 -4.81 -1.08
CA SER A 3 10.45 -5.76 -0.06
C SER A 3 9.20 -5.23 0.63
N GLU A 4 8.46 -6.12 1.28
CA GLU A 4 7.26 -5.77 2.07
C GLU A 4 7.60 -4.76 3.18
N MET A 5 8.79 -4.87 3.76
CA MET A 5 9.31 -3.89 4.71
C MET A 5 9.50 -2.50 4.10
N ASP A 6 9.82 -2.41 2.81
CA ASP A 6 9.97 -1.13 2.12
C ASP A 6 8.59 -0.47 1.92
N LEU A 7 7.60 -1.26 1.53
CA LEU A 7 6.19 -0.85 1.48
C LEU A 7 5.72 -0.33 2.85
N ILE A 8 5.98 -1.06 3.94
CA ILE A 8 5.60 -0.65 5.29
C ILE A 8 6.33 0.64 5.69
N ARG A 9 7.63 0.75 5.41
CA ARG A 9 8.40 1.98 5.71
C ARG A 9 7.86 3.18 4.95
N VAL A 10 7.50 3.05 3.68
CA VAL A 10 6.90 4.14 2.90
C VAL A 10 5.53 4.53 3.46
N LEU A 11 4.71 3.55 3.82
CA LEU A 11 3.38 3.77 4.41
C LEU A 11 3.48 4.33 5.86
N GLN A 12 4.50 3.99 6.65
CA GLN A 12 4.73 4.50 8.01
C GLN A 12 5.37 5.89 8.02
N ASN A 13 6.31 6.15 7.10
CA ASN A 13 7.06 7.39 7.03
C ASN A 13 6.17 8.59 6.66
N ARG A 14 5.02 8.35 6.04
CA ARG A 14 3.96 9.34 5.86
C ARG A 14 2.63 8.74 6.27
N ALA A 15 2.06 9.28 7.36
CA ALA A 15 0.64 9.14 7.72
C ALA A 15 -0.26 9.89 6.72
N LYS A 16 -0.09 9.61 5.43
CA LYS A 16 -0.85 10.16 4.33
C LYS A 16 -1.37 8.99 3.51
N VAL A 17 -2.56 9.17 2.96
CA VAL A 17 -3.14 8.25 2.00
C VAL A 17 -2.32 8.30 0.71
N TRP A 18 -1.86 7.14 0.26
CA TRP A 18 -1.13 6.95 -0.99
C TRP A 18 -2.07 6.50 -2.10
N THR A 19 -1.82 6.93 -3.33
CA THR A 19 -2.45 6.31 -4.49
C THR A 19 -1.61 5.12 -4.98
N PRO A 20 -2.19 4.08 -5.61
CA PRO A 20 -1.44 2.95 -6.15
C PRO A 20 -0.34 3.39 -7.12
N THR A 21 -0.57 4.44 -7.91
CA THR A 21 0.41 5.00 -8.83
C THR A 21 1.58 5.67 -8.09
N GLU A 22 1.29 6.50 -7.08
CA GLU A 22 2.35 7.12 -6.27
C GLU A 22 3.16 6.07 -5.50
N LEU A 23 2.50 5.04 -4.99
CA LEU A 23 3.15 3.97 -4.24
C LEU A 23 4.02 3.08 -5.14
N CYS A 24 3.55 2.79 -6.36
CA CYS A 24 4.37 2.14 -7.39
C CYS A 24 5.61 2.97 -7.74
N ASN A 25 5.44 4.29 -7.92
CA ASN A 25 6.54 5.18 -8.25
C ASN A 25 7.53 5.37 -7.08
N ALA A 26 7.04 5.37 -5.85
CA ALA A 26 7.87 5.48 -4.65
C ALA A 26 8.71 4.22 -4.40
N LEU A 27 8.16 3.04 -4.70
CA LEU A 27 8.81 1.75 -4.53
C LEU A 27 9.54 1.27 -5.80
N ASP A 28 9.42 2.00 -6.91
CA ASP A 28 9.89 1.62 -8.24
C ASP A 28 9.43 0.19 -8.63
N VAL A 29 8.13 -0.08 -8.41
CA VAL A 29 7.52 -1.38 -8.72
C VAL A 29 6.30 -1.27 -9.61
N HIS A 30 6.01 -2.35 -10.32
CA HIS A 30 4.79 -2.46 -11.10
C HIS A 30 3.56 -2.67 -10.19
N VAL A 31 2.38 -2.19 -10.63
CA VAL A 31 1.12 -2.33 -9.86
C VAL A 31 0.78 -3.77 -9.48
N ILE A 32 1.18 -4.74 -10.31
CA ILE A 32 0.99 -6.17 -10.05
C ILE A 32 1.87 -6.63 -8.87
N GLU A 33 3.12 -6.17 -8.85
CA GLU A 33 4.06 -6.46 -7.77
C GLU A 33 3.60 -5.79 -6.47
N LEU A 34 3.07 -4.56 -6.57
CA LEU A 34 2.51 -3.85 -5.43
C LEU A 34 1.35 -4.64 -4.79
N VAL A 35 0.40 -5.14 -5.59
CA VAL A 35 -0.71 -5.97 -5.08
C VAL A 35 -0.20 -7.24 -4.40
N ARG A 36 0.85 -7.88 -4.94
CA ARG A 36 1.48 -9.04 -4.32
C ARG A 36 2.16 -8.70 -2.99
N LEU A 37 2.86 -7.56 -2.92
CA LEU A 37 3.48 -7.09 -1.69
C LEU A 37 2.44 -6.76 -0.62
N MET A 38 1.32 -6.16 -1.00
CA MET A 38 0.20 -5.88 -0.08
C MET A 38 -0.45 -7.18 0.43
N ASP A 39 -0.65 -8.18 -0.42
CA ASP A 39 -1.18 -9.50 -0.01
C ASP A 39 -0.23 -10.20 0.98
N LYS A 40 1.07 -10.18 0.71
CA LYS A 40 2.05 -10.76 1.62
C LYS A 40 2.13 -9.99 2.94
N ALA A 41 2.15 -8.65 2.91
CA ALA A 41 2.11 -7.83 4.12
C ALA A 41 0.86 -8.14 4.96
N ARG A 42 -0.30 -8.31 4.31
CA ARG A 42 -1.55 -8.72 4.98
C ARG A 42 -1.43 -10.10 5.63
N LYS A 43 -0.80 -11.06 4.96
CA LYS A 43 -0.51 -12.39 5.52
C LYS A 43 0.46 -12.34 6.71
N GLN A 44 1.34 -11.35 6.76
CA GLN A 44 2.22 -11.10 7.91
C GLN A 44 1.53 -10.35 9.06
N GLY A 45 0.22 -10.06 8.95
CA GLY A 45 -0.54 -9.35 9.97
C GLY A 45 -0.47 -7.83 9.86
N VAL A 46 0.04 -7.30 8.75
CA VAL A 46 0.03 -5.85 8.48
C VAL A 46 -1.30 -5.46 7.86
N GLU A 47 -2.04 -4.60 8.53
CA GLU A 47 -3.34 -4.16 8.05
C GLU A 47 -3.18 -3.08 6.98
N VAL A 48 -3.07 -3.50 5.72
CA VAL A 48 -3.03 -2.58 4.58
C VAL A 48 -4.45 -2.33 4.08
N CYS A 49 -4.95 -1.11 4.30
CA CYS A 49 -6.29 -0.71 3.91
C CYS A 49 -6.28 -0.09 2.51
N VAL A 50 -7.19 -0.57 1.67
CA VAL A 50 -7.41 -0.03 0.32
C VAL A 50 -8.85 0.44 0.22
N VAL A 51 -9.04 1.76 0.23
CA VAL A 51 -10.34 2.37 -0.02
C VAL A 51 -10.46 2.60 -1.52
N ASN A 52 -11.24 1.76 -2.18
CA ASN A 52 -11.70 2.03 -3.54
C ASN A 52 -12.88 2.98 -3.47
N GLY A 53 -12.63 4.27 -3.73
CA GLY A 53 -13.70 5.22 -4.01
C GLY A 53 -14.47 4.74 -5.24
N GLU A 54 -15.79 4.71 -5.13
CA GLU A 54 -16.70 4.09 -6.08
C GLU A 54 -16.38 4.46 -7.54
N ARG A 55 -16.16 3.41 -8.35
CA ARG A 55 -16.52 3.35 -9.77
C ARG A 55 -16.06 4.53 -10.65
N THR A 56 -14.84 5.04 -10.49
CA THR A 56 -14.18 5.87 -11.52
C THR A 56 -12.66 5.66 -11.47
N GLY A 57 -12.02 5.62 -12.63
CA GLY A 57 -10.69 5.05 -12.83
C GLY A 57 -9.59 5.49 -11.85
N ASN A 58 -8.80 4.50 -11.43
CA ASN A 58 -7.41 4.66 -10.98
C ASN A 58 -7.11 5.46 -9.69
N SER A 59 -8.11 5.83 -8.88
CA SER A 59 -7.90 6.63 -7.66
C SER A 59 -8.14 5.87 -6.35
N GLY A 60 -7.70 4.60 -6.29
CA GLY A 60 -7.70 3.84 -5.03
C GLY A 60 -6.80 4.52 -3.99
N LYS A 61 -7.23 4.50 -2.74
CA LYS A 61 -6.52 5.12 -1.61
C LYS A 61 -5.95 4.03 -0.72
N ILE A 62 -4.62 3.99 -0.56
CA ILE A 62 -3.88 2.99 0.20
C ILE A 62 -3.29 3.66 1.44
N PHE A 63 -3.50 3.06 2.60
CA PHE A 63 -2.89 3.51 3.85
C PHE A 63 -2.68 2.33 4.79
N LEU A 64 -1.75 2.47 5.73
CA LEU A 64 -1.62 1.56 6.86
C LEU A 64 -2.83 1.77 7.77
N GLY A 65 -3.67 0.74 7.89
CA GLY A 65 -4.56 0.58 9.03
C GLY A 65 -3.68 0.23 10.22
N GLY A 66 -3.69 1.09 11.23
CA GLY A 66 -2.93 0.84 12.44
C GLY A 66 -3.63 1.52 13.59
N GLU A 67 -4.28 0.72 14.41
CA GLU A 67 -4.07 0.77 15.85
C GLU A 67 -4.57 -0.56 16.44
N HIS A 68 -3.66 -1.53 16.61
CA HIS A 68 -3.89 -2.65 17.51
C HIS A 68 -3.34 -2.20 18.87
N VAL A 69 -4.23 -1.63 19.69
CA VAL A 69 -4.03 -1.51 21.14
C VAL A 69 -4.30 -2.84 21.81
#